data_AF-A0A497PL30-F1
#
_entry.id   AF-A0A497PL30-F1
#
_cell.length_a   1.000
_cell.length_b   1.000
_cell.length_c   1.000
_cell.angle_alpha   90.00
_cell.angle_beta   90.00
_cell.angle_gamma   90.00
#
_symmetry.space_group_name_H-M   'P 1'
#
loop_
_entity.id
_entity.type
_entity.pdbx_description
1 polymer ?
#
loop_
_entity_poly.entity_id
_entity_poly.type
_entity_poly.pdbx_seq_one_letter_code
_entity_poly.pdbx_strand_id
1 'polypeptide(L)'
;MKGRKERRKEEEERGEGKISFENERRRRMTRILELLRANPQGLDLRTIAKETDVLLEITKNRLELYLQELIWCGKVVRGQDGKYRLKR
;
A
#
# COMPACT_ATOMS: atom_id res chain seq x y z
N MET A 1 12.43 -12.63 -48.43
CA MET A 1 11.33 -12.71 -47.46
C MET A 1 11.87 -12.60 -46.03
N LYS A 2 12.20 -11.39 -45.57
CA LYS A 2 12.49 -11.05 -44.17
C LYS A 2 11.30 -10.21 -43.70
N GLY A 3 10.63 -10.58 -42.61
CA GLY A 3 9.47 -9.80 -42.16
C GLY A 3 8.46 -10.49 -41.24
N ARG A 4 8.79 -11.67 -40.70
CA ARG A 4 7.94 -12.39 -39.73
C ARG A 4 8.47 -12.42 -38.29
N LYS A 5 9.64 -11.83 -38.02
CA LYS A 5 10.27 -11.87 -36.69
C LYS A 5 10.32 -10.52 -35.94
N GLU A 6 9.83 -9.43 -36.52
CA GLU A 6 9.88 -8.08 -35.92
C GLU A 6 8.53 -7.50 -35.51
N ARG A 7 7.48 -8.34 -35.37
CA ARG A 7 6.15 -7.88 -34.87
C ARG A 7 5.80 -8.42 -33.48
N ARG A 8 6.78 -8.93 -32.72
CA ARG A 8 6.60 -9.43 -31.35
C ARG A 8 7.25 -8.56 -30.28
N LYS A 9 7.54 -7.30 -30.61
CA LYS A 9 8.15 -6.31 -29.68
C LYS A 9 7.32 -5.05 -29.46
N GLU A 10 6.11 -4.94 -30.01
CA GLU A 10 5.28 -3.71 -29.94
C GLU A 10 3.92 -3.89 -29.24
N GLU A 11 3.59 -5.07 -28.70
CA GLU A 11 2.33 -5.28 -27.95
C GLU A 11 2.51 -5.29 -26.42
N GLU A 12 3.66 -4.87 -25.89
CA GLU A 12 3.88 -4.76 -24.43
C GLU A 12 3.63 -3.35 -23.85
N GLU A 13 3.38 -2.33 -24.70
CA GLU A 13 3.23 -0.92 -24.26
C GLU A 13 1.80 -0.32 -24.41
N ARG A 14 0.75 -1.15 -24.47
CA ARG A 14 -0.64 -0.64 -24.57
C ARG A 14 -1.63 -1.28 -23.60
N GLY A 15 -1.14 -1.63 -22.42
CA GLY A 15 -2.00 -1.80 -21.27
C GLY A 15 -2.03 -0.52 -20.46
N GLU A 16 -2.96 0.40 -20.76
CA GLU A 16 -3.57 1.19 -19.69
C GLU A 16 -4.32 0.20 -18.80
N GLY A 17 -3.55 -0.57 -18.02
CA GLY A 17 -4.04 -1.60 -17.16
C GLY A 17 -4.88 -0.90 -16.12
N LYS A 18 -6.21 -1.08 -16.19
CA LYS A 18 -7.10 -0.83 -15.06
C LYS A 18 -6.49 -1.56 -13.87
N ILE A 19 -5.72 -0.87 -13.05
CA ILE A 19 -5.21 -1.41 -11.80
C ILE A 19 -6.47 -1.79 -11.04
N SER A 20 -6.65 -3.10 -10.82
CA SER A 20 -7.84 -3.56 -10.10
C SER A 20 -7.88 -2.88 -8.73
N PHE A 21 -9.08 -2.60 -8.21
CA PHE A 21 -9.24 -2.02 -6.88
C PHE A 21 -8.46 -2.80 -5.80
N GLU A 22 -8.29 -4.11 -5.99
CA GLU A 22 -7.49 -4.96 -5.11
C GLU A 22 -5.99 -4.63 -5.18
N ASN A 23 -5.45 -4.39 -6.38
CA ASN A 23 -4.04 -4.02 -6.57
C ASN A 23 -3.74 -2.65 -5.96
N GLU A 24 -4.64 -1.67 -6.09
CA GLU A 24 -4.50 -0.37 -5.43
C GLU A 24 -4.53 -0.50 -3.91
N ARG A 25 -5.49 -1.26 -3.39
CA ARG A 25 -5.59 -1.54 -1.95
C ARG A 25 -4.31 -2.19 -1.42
N ARG A 26 -3.80 -3.21 -2.12
CA ARG A 26 -2.55 -3.89 -1.76
C ARG A 26 -1.39 -2.90 -1.76
N ARG A 27 -1.26 -2.06 -2.79
CA ARG A 27 -0.22 -1.01 -2.88
C ARG A 27 -0.28 -0.03 -1.71
N ARG A 28 -1.47 0.44 -1.32
CA ARG A 28 -1.66 1.34 -0.16
C ARG A 28 -1.24 0.67 1.15
N MET A 29 -1.68 -0.58 1.38
CA MET A 29 -1.33 -1.33 2.60
C MET A 29 0.17 -1.65 2.67
N THR A 30 0.81 -1.98 1.54
CA THR A 30 2.27 -2.19 1.48
C THR A 30 3.03 -0.93 1.87
N ARG A 31 2.67 0.25 1.34
CA ARG A 31 3.28 1.53 1.73
C ARG A 31 3.21 1.78 3.24
N ILE A 32 2.05 1.51 3.86
CA ILE A 32 1.89 1.63 5.32
C ILE A 32 2.85 0.69 6.05
N LEU A 33 2.96 -0.57 5.61
CA LEU A 33 3.85 -1.55 6.25
C LEU A 33 5.33 -1.20 6.09
N GLU A 34 5.73 -0.69 4.93
CA GLU A 34 7.10 -0.21 4.67
C GLU A 34 7.45 0.98 5.57
N LEU A 35 6.54 1.95 5.70
CA LEU A 35 6.71 3.08 6.61
C LEU A 35 6.87 2.60 8.07
N LEU A 36 6.03 1.67 8.51
CA LEU A 36 6.13 1.10 9.87
C LEU A 36 7.40 0.26 10.06
N ARG A 37 7.91 -0.39 9.02
CA ARG A 37 9.19 -1.10 9.05
C ARG A 37 10.36 -0.15 9.27
N ALA A 38 10.34 1.02 8.62
CA ALA A 38 11.35 2.06 8.80
C ALA A 38 11.25 2.75 10.17
N ASN A 39 10.10 2.65 10.86
CA ASN A 39 9.83 3.36 12.11
C ASN A 39 9.46 2.38 13.25
N PRO A 40 10.45 1.69 13.86
CA PRO A 40 10.20 0.65 14.86
C PRO A 40 9.55 1.17 16.15
N GLN A 41 9.70 2.46 16.46
CA GLN A 41 9.05 3.11 17.61
C GLN A 41 7.54 3.26 17.43
N GLY A 42 7.04 3.08 16.20
CA GLY A 42 5.66 3.24 15.81
C GLY A 42 5.29 4.68 15.50
N LEU A 43 4.19 4.82 14.76
CA LEU A 43 3.68 6.10 14.29
C LEU A 43 2.20 6.25 14.65
N ASP A 44 1.78 7.47 14.96
CA ASP A 44 0.35 7.77 15.08
C ASP A 44 -0.34 7.80 13.70
N LEU A 45 -1.68 7.78 13.73
CA LEU A 45 -2.50 7.78 12.51
C LEU A 45 -2.22 8.99 11.61
N ARG A 46 -1.97 10.17 12.19
CA ARG A 46 -1.77 11.42 11.43
C ARG A 46 -0.44 11.38 10.69
N THR A 47 0.60 10.87 11.33
CA THR A 47 1.92 10.71 10.74
C THR A 47 1.89 9.67 9.63
N ILE A 48 1.22 8.52 9.85
CA ILE A 48 1.03 7.51 8.79
C ILE A 48 0.31 8.12 7.59
N ALA A 49 -0.78 8.86 7.82
CA ALA A 49 -1.54 9.51 6.76
C ALA A 49 -0.69 10.50 5.96
N LYS A 50 0.13 11.32 6.64
CA LYS A 50 0.99 12.33 6.03
C LYS A 50 2.14 11.70 5.24
N GLU A 51 2.87 10.75 5.83
CA GLU A 51 4.07 10.18 5.21
C GLU A 51 3.76 9.18 4.07
N THR A 52 2.53 8.64 4.02
CA THR A 52 2.10 7.75 2.93
C THR A 52 1.30 8.44 1.83
N ASP A 53 0.93 9.71 2.03
CA ASP A 53 -0.03 10.47 1.21
C ASP A 53 -1.33 9.72 0.92
N VAL A 54 -1.67 8.71 1.73
CA VAL A 54 -2.78 7.80 1.44
C VAL A 54 -4.12 8.53 1.51
N LEU A 55 -4.21 9.65 2.22
CA LEU A 55 -5.41 10.48 2.28
C LEU A 55 -5.71 11.25 0.98
N LEU A 56 -4.77 11.33 0.05
CA LEU A 56 -5.04 11.79 -1.31
C LEU A 56 -5.83 10.76 -2.12
N GLU A 57 -5.84 9.49 -1.68
CA GLU A 57 -6.46 8.36 -2.37
C GLU A 57 -7.68 7.78 -1.64
N ILE A 58 -7.71 7.85 -0.30
CA ILE A 58 -8.78 7.28 0.53
C ILE A 58 -9.17 8.20 1.70
N THR A 59 -10.34 7.98 2.28
CA THR A 59 -10.76 8.71 3.49
C THR A 59 -10.02 8.24 4.73
N LYS A 60 -10.02 9.08 5.78
CA LYS A 60 -9.48 8.72 7.11
C LYS A 60 -10.11 7.44 7.65
N ASN A 61 -11.43 7.28 7.56
CA ASN A 61 -12.12 6.08 8.02
C ASN A 61 -11.62 4.83 7.28
N ARG A 62 -11.32 4.95 5.98
CA ARG A 62 -10.78 3.83 5.20
C ARG A 62 -9.35 3.47 5.61
N LEU A 63 -8.52 4.47 5.94
CA LEU A 63 -7.19 4.24 6.52
C LEU A 63 -7.29 3.52 7.88
N GLU A 64 -8.21 3.95 8.75
CA GLU A 64 -8.44 3.29 10.04
C GLU A 64 -8.86 1.81 9.85
N LEU A 65 -9.74 1.53 8.88
CA LEU A 65 -10.10 0.16 8.51
C LEU A 65 -8.90 -0.66 8.02
N TYR A 66 -8.01 -0.08 7.20
CA TYR A 66 -6.79 -0.77 6.76
C TYR A 66 -5.88 -1.11 7.93
N LEU A 67 -5.72 -0.21 8.89
CA LEU A 67 -4.92 -0.46 10.10
C LEU A 67 -5.57 -1.53 10.99
N GLN A 68 -6.89 -1.50 11.16
CA GLN A 68 -7.63 -2.55 11.87
C GLN A 68 -7.46 -3.92 11.20
N GLU A 69 -7.51 -3.97 9.87
CA GLU A 69 -7.28 -5.21 9.13
C GLU A 69 -5.85 -5.72 9.29
N LEU A 70 -4.85 -4.84 9.23
CA LEU A 70 -3.46 -5.20 9.49
C LEU A 70 -3.25 -5.71 10.92
N ILE A 71 -4.01 -5.18 11.89
CA ILE A 71 -4.03 -5.67 13.27
C ILE A 71 -4.67 -7.06 13.33
N TRP A 72 -5.82 -7.24 12.68
CA TRP A 72 -6.53 -8.52 12.65
C TRP A 72 -5.69 -9.63 11.98
N CYS A 73 -4.97 -9.31 10.90
CA CYS A 73 -4.01 -10.21 10.27
C CYS A 73 -2.72 -10.42 11.08
N GLY A 74 -2.57 -9.77 12.23
CA GLY A 74 -1.38 -9.90 13.09
C GLY A 74 -0.11 -9.26 12.52
N LYS A 75 -0.20 -8.36 11.54
CA LYS A 75 0.97 -7.65 10.97
C LYS A 75 1.33 -6.40 11.75
N VAL A 76 0.34 -5.74 12.35
CA VAL A 76 0.49 -4.48 13.09
C VAL A 76 -0.10 -4.64 14.49
N VAL A 77 0.44 -3.91 15.45
CA VAL A 77 -0.14 -3.74 16.79
C VAL A 77 -0.35 -2.25 17.06
N ARG A 78 -1.44 -1.91 17.75
CA ARG A 78 -1.68 -0.55 18.27
C ARG A 78 -1.33 -0.54 19.75
N GLY A 79 -0.34 0.27 20.12
CA GLY A 79 0.03 0.46 21.52
C GLY A 79 -0.98 1.30 22.27
N GLN A 80 -0.92 1.25 23.60
CA GLN A 80 -1.73 2.10 24.49
C GLN A 80 -1.42 3.59 24.29
N ASP A 81 -0.24 3.92 23.79
CA ASP A 81 0.20 5.26 23.39
C ASP A 81 -0.42 5.75 22.07
N GLY A 82 -1.32 4.97 21.47
CA GLY A 82 -2.01 5.31 20.24
C GLY A 82 -1.18 5.13 18.96
N LYS A 83 0.05 4.63 19.07
CA LYS A 83 0.95 4.39 17.93
C LYS A 83 0.80 2.99 17.36
N TYR A 84 0.91 2.88 16.04
CA TYR A 84 0.92 1.63 15.30
C TYR A 84 2.35 1.17 15.05
N ARG A 85 2.64 -0.11 15.23
CA ARG A 85 3.96 -0.75 15.07
C ARG A 85 3.81 -2.06 14.33
N LEU A 86 4.86 -2.53 13.65
CA LEU A 86 4.88 -3.91 13.18
C LEU A 86 4.90 -4.87 14.37
N LYS A 87 4.10 -5.94 14.26
CA LYS A 87 4.20 -7.07 15.17
C LYS A 87 5.51 -7.81 14.87
N ARG A 88 6.32 -8.03 15.90
CA ARG A 88 7.54 -8.86 15.80
C ARG A 88 7.20 -10.33 15.84
#